data_AF-A0A351GI23-F1
#
_entry.id   AF-A0A351GI23-F1
#
_cell.length_a   1.000
_cell.length_b   1.000
_cell.length_c   1.000
_cell.angle_alpha   90.00
_cell.angle_beta   90.00
_cell.angle_gamma   90.00
#
_symmetry.space_group_name_H-M   'P 1'
#
loop_
_entity.id
_entity.type
_entity.pdbx_description
1 polymer ?
#
loop_
_entity_poly.entity_id
_entity_poly.type
_entity_poly.pdbx_seq_one_letter_code
_entity_poly.pdbx_strand_id
1 'polypeptide(L)'
;MYFGQYQSQALKTAIFPDKDPTLAIAYLSLGLCGEAGEVANKIKKCIRDGNSYDGIADELGDVLWYIAVLAHYLEADTALNLDDIAARNLYKLSERAKNGTLQGSGDNR
;
A
#
# COMPACT_ATOMS: atom_id res chain seq x y z
N MET A 1 -16.87 -0.81 -1.84
CA MET A 1 -16.03 -1.45 -2.89
C MET A 1 -15.15 -2.47 -2.18
N TYR A 2 -15.04 -3.69 -2.70
CA TYR A 2 -14.10 -4.71 -2.17
C TYR A 2 -12.68 -4.48 -2.73
N PHE A 3 -11.63 -5.03 -2.11
CA PHE A 3 -10.26 -4.73 -2.56
C PHE A 3 -9.96 -5.31 -3.95
N GLY A 4 -10.48 -6.48 -4.30
CA GLY A 4 -10.35 -7.03 -5.66
C GLY A 4 -11.07 -6.19 -6.71
N GLN A 5 -12.23 -5.60 -6.35
CA GLN A 5 -12.91 -4.63 -7.21
C GLN A 5 -12.09 -3.34 -7.36
N TYR A 6 -11.53 -2.83 -6.26
CA TYR A 6 -10.68 -1.64 -6.27
C TYR A 6 -9.45 -1.86 -7.15
N GLN A 7 -8.73 -2.97 -6.97
CA GLN A 7 -7.58 -3.35 -7.77
C GLN A 7 -7.94 -3.40 -9.27
N SER A 8 -9.06 -4.03 -9.61
CA SER A 8 -9.55 -4.10 -10.99
C SER A 8 -9.85 -2.73 -11.61
N GLN A 9 -10.29 -1.74 -10.81
CA GLN A 9 -10.50 -0.38 -11.31
C GLN A 9 -9.19 0.41 -11.39
N ALA A 10 -8.30 0.26 -10.41
CA ALA A 10 -6.98 0.90 -10.40
C ALA A 10 -6.14 0.51 -11.63
N LEU A 11 -6.20 -0.77 -12.03
CA LEU A 11 -5.49 -1.26 -13.22
C LEU A 11 -5.96 -0.60 -14.53
N LYS A 12 -7.18 -0.07 -14.60
CA LYS A 12 -7.68 0.64 -15.78
C LYS A 12 -7.03 2.00 -15.98
N THR A 13 -6.45 2.58 -14.93
CA THR A 13 -5.75 3.87 -14.98
C THR A 13 -4.24 3.71 -15.03
N ALA A 14 -3.73 2.48 -14.91
CA ALA A 14 -2.30 2.18 -14.94
C ALA A 14 -1.78 2.23 -16.39
N ILE A 15 -1.05 3.29 -16.72
CA ILE A 15 -0.48 3.51 -18.06
C ILE A 15 1.04 3.46 -17.94
N PHE A 16 1.66 2.46 -18.56
CA PHE A 16 3.11 2.31 -18.62
C PHE A 16 3.59 2.28 -20.07
N PRO A 17 4.73 2.91 -20.40
CA PRO A 17 5.29 2.87 -21.74
C PRO A 17 5.88 1.49 -22.11
N ASP A 18 6.30 0.69 -21.12
CA ASP A 18 6.95 -0.60 -21.31
C ASP A 18 6.12 -1.77 -20.76
N LYS A 19 6.20 -2.92 -21.43
CA LYS A 19 5.53 -4.17 -21.02
C LYS A 19 6.39 -5.06 -20.12
N ASP A 20 7.60 -4.64 -19.75
CA ASP A 20 8.49 -5.44 -18.89
C ASP A 20 7.96 -5.44 -17.44
N PRO A 21 7.52 -6.60 -16.91
CA PRO A 21 7.04 -6.69 -15.53
C PRO A 21 8.09 -6.31 -14.50
N THR A 22 9.38 -6.56 -14.76
CA THR A 22 10.47 -6.24 -13.84
C THR A 22 10.61 -4.73 -13.67
N LEU A 23 10.60 -4.00 -14.80
CA LEU A 23 10.66 -2.54 -14.79
C LEU A 23 9.40 -1.93 -14.16
N ALA A 24 8.23 -2.51 -14.43
CA ALA A 24 6.97 -2.08 -13.81
C ALA A 24 7.00 -2.24 -12.29
N ILE A 25 7.48 -3.39 -11.77
CA ILE A 25 7.63 -3.63 -10.32
C ILE A 25 8.58 -2.59 -9.71
N ALA A 26 9.73 -2.32 -10.35
CA ALA A 26 10.68 -1.33 -9.87
C ALA A 26 10.06 0.08 -9.83
N TYR A 27 9.38 0.49 -10.91
CA TYR A 27 8.69 1.78 -11.00
C TYR A 27 7.61 1.92 -9.92
N LEU A 28 6.75 0.93 -9.77
CA LEU A 28 5.67 0.91 -8.79
C LEU A 28 6.19 0.94 -7.35
N SER A 29 7.29 0.23 -7.08
CA SER A 29 7.92 0.23 -5.75
C SER A 29 8.51 1.59 -5.40
N LEU A 30 9.12 2.27 -6.37
CA LEU A 30 9.64 3.63 -6.18
C LEU A 30 8.51 4.64 -5.99
N GLY A 31 7.44 4.55 -6.78
CA GLY A 31 6.24 5.38 -6.63
C GLY A 31 5.59 5.21 -5.26
N LEU A 32 5.39 3.97 -4.81
CA LEU A 32 4.89 3.65 -3.47
C LEU A 32 5.70 4.33 -2.35
N CYS A 33 7.03 4.32 -2.49
CA CYS A 33 7.93 4.99 -1.54
C CYS A 33 7.75 6.52 -1.58
N GLY A 34 7.58 7.08 -2.77
CA GLY A 34 7.27 8.50 -2.99
C GLY A 34 6.02 8.93 -2.23
N GLU A 35 4.90 8.25 -2.48
CA GLU A 35 3.60 8.58 -1.86
C GLU A 35 3.60 8.39 -0.35
N ALA A 36 4.26 7.34 0.15
CA ALA A 36 4.45 7.19 1.59
C ALA A 36 5.27 8.36 2.19
N GLY A 37 6.25 8.87 1.45
CA GLY A 37 7.01 10.07 1.79
C GLY A 37 6.15 11.35 1.76
N GLU A 38 5.21 11.45 0.82
CA GLU A 38 4.25 12.55 0.72
C GLU A 38 3.33 12.59 1.94
N VAL A 39 2.76 11.44 2.33
CA VAL A 39 1.99 11.27 3.58
C VAL A 39 2.81 11.77 4.78
N ALA A 40 4.05 11.29 4.93
CA ALA A 40 4.92 11.69 6.03
C ALA A 40 5.23 13.20 6.01
N ASN A 41 5.45 13.78 4.83
CA ASN A 41 5.72 15.19 4.66
C ASN A 41 4.52 16.08 5.03
N LYS A 42 3.29 15.68 4.67
CA LYS A 42 2.08 16.41 5.07
C LYS A 42 1.87 16.35 6.58
N ILE A 43 1.97 15.17 7.19
CA ILE A 43 1.86 15.01 8.65
C ILE A 43 2.91 15.86 9.38
N LYS A 44 4.16 15.84 8.93
CA LYS A 44 5.25 16.66 9.50
C LYS A 44 4.94 18.16 9.44
N LYS A 45 4.41 18.65 8.32
CA LYS A 45 3.98 20.05 8.17
C LYS A 45 2.82 20.38 9.12
N CYS A 46 1.84 19.49 9.27
CA CYS A 46 0.73 19.67 10.22
C CYS A 46 1.22 19.85 11.66
N ILE A 47 2.17 18.99 12.09
CA ILE A 47 2.76 19.06 13.43
C ILE A 47 3.55 20.37 13.63
N ARG A 48 4.36 20.77 12.64
CA ARG A 48 5.22 21.96 12.74
C ARG A 48 4.43 23.26 12.75
N ASP A 49 3.42 23.35 11.88
CA ASP A 49 2.74 24.60 11.57
C ASP A 49 1.36 24.72 12.26
N GLY A 50 0.90 23.67 12.95
CA GLY A 50 -0.44 23.62 13.56
C GLY A 50 -1.58 23.53 12.54
N ASN A 51 -1.29 23.04 11.33
CA ASN A 51 -2.25 22.99 10.22
C ASN A 51 -3.24 21.82 10.34
N SER A 52 -4.37 21.93 9.62
CA SER A 52 -5.33 20.84 9.41
C SER A 52 -4.68 19.66 8.67
N TYR A 53 -5.17 18.45 8.91
CA TYR A 53 -4.79 17.21 8.21
C TYR A 53 -5.40 17.09 6.79
N ASP A 54 -5.79 18.22 6.20
CA ASP A 54 -6.44 18.28 4.88
C ASP A 54 -5.50 17.74 3.79
N GLY A 55 -6.08 17.01 2.84
CA GLY A 55 -5.34 16.44 1.71
C GLY A 55 -4.40 15.29 2.05
N ILE A 56 -4.34 14.80 3.30
CA ILE A 56 -3.63 13.54 3.63
C ILE A 56 -4.40 12.34 3.10
N ALA A 57 -5.72 12.41 3.06
CA ALA A 57 -6.57 11.36 2.51
C ALA A 57 -6.25 11.07 1.03
N ASP A 58 -5.89 12.11 0.27
CA ASP A 58 -5.50 11.97 -1.14
C ASP A 58 -4.19 11.17 -1.25
N GLU A 59 -3.16 11.54 -0.48
CA GLU A 59 -1.87 10.82 -0.46
C GLU A 59 -2.03 9.36 0.02
N LEU A 60 -2.92 9.12 0.99
CA LEU A 60 -3.26 7.75 1.41
C LEU A 60 -3.95 6.96 0.28
N GLY A 61 -4.74 7.63 -0.54
CA GLY A 61 -5.34 7.08 -1.75
C GLY A 61 -4.29 6.70 -2.79
N ASP A 62 -3.27 7.54 -2.98
CA ASP A 62 -2.18 7.28 -3.92
C ASP A 62 -1.29 6.11 -3.45
N VAL A 63 -1.01 6.03 -2.15
CA VAL A 63 -0.37 4.84 -1.53
C VAL A 63 -1.20 3.58 -1.81
N LEU A 64 -2.52 3.63 -1.62
CA LEU A 64 -3.39 2.49 -1.88
C LEU A 64 -3.41 2.09 -3.36
N TRP A 65 -3.38 3.07 -4.26
CA TRP A 65 -3.31 2.84 -5.71
C TRP A 65 -2.03 2.08 -6.08
N TYR A 66 -0.87 2.53 -5.60
CA TYR A 66 0.41 1.85 -5.86
C TYR A 66 0.44 0.44 -5.27
N ILE A 67 -0.10 0.23 -4.06
CA ILE A 67 -0.22 -1.12 -3.47
C ILE A 67 -1.07 -2.02 -4.36
N ALA A 68 -2.21 -1.52 -4.86
CA ALA A 68 -3.13 -2.30 -5.67
C ALA A 68 -2.52 -2.74 -7.01
N VAL A 69 -1.86 -1.81 -7.70
CA VAL A 69 -1.21 -2.11 -8.99
C VAL A 69 0.03 -2.98 -8.78
N LEU A 70 0.85 -2.71 -7.75
CA LEU A 70 2.01 -3.56 -7.43
C LEU A 70 1.60 -4.99 -7.07
N ALA A 71 0.53 -5.18 -6.29
CA ALA A 71 -0.01 -6.49 -5.97
C ALA A 71 -0.37 -7.29 -7.22
N HIS A 72 -0.89 -6.64 -8.27
CA HIS A 72 -1.22 -7.32 -9.53
C HIS A 72 0.03 -7.87 -10.23
N TYR A 73 1.10 -7.09 -10.29
CA TYR A 73 2.35 -7.53 -10.92
C TYR A 73 3.04 -8.64 -10.14
N LEU A 74 2.87 -8.69 -8.82
CA LEU A 74 3.43 -9.73 -7.94
C LEU A 74 2.53 -10.96 -7.79
N GLU A 75 1.30 -10.93 -8.31
CA GLU A 75 0.33 -12.01 -8.13
C GLU A 75 0.82 -13.33 -8.74
N ALA A 76 1.54 -13.27 -9.87
CA ALA A 76 2.11 -14.45 -10.51
C ALA A 76 3.13 -15.20 -9.64
N ASP A 77 3.89 -14.47 -8.81
CA ASP A 77 4.92 -15.04 -7.95
C ASP A 77 4.38 -15.40 -6.55
N THR A 78 3.43 -14.61 -6.05
CA THR A 78 2.92 -14.74 -4.68
C THR A 78 1.65 -15.57 -4.58
N ALA A 79 0.92 -15.73 -5.69
CA ALA A 79 -0.43 -16.28 -5.75
C ALA A 79 -1.43 -15.55 -4.83
N LEU A 80 -1.25 -14.23 -4.65
CA LEU A 80 -2.10 -13.40 -3.80
C LEU A 80 -2.49 -12.12 -4.54
N ASN A 81 -3.80 -11.89 -4.68
CA ASN A 81 -4.33 -10.59 -5.12
C ASN A 81 -4.50 -9.63 -3.92
N LEU A 82 -5.05 -8.43 -4.15
CA LEU A 82 -5.20 -7.44 -3.08
C LEU A 82 -6.20 -7.86 -1.98
N ASP A 83 -7.27 -8.58 -2.31
CA ASP A 83 -8.21 -9.13 -1.31
C ASP A 83 -7.49 -10.14 -0.41
N ASP A 84 -6.68 -11.04 -0.99
CA ASP A 84 -5.92 -12.05 -0.24
C ASP A 84 -4.87 -11.42 0.67
N ILE A 85 -4.15 -10.40 0.18
CA ILE A 85 -3.17 -9.64 0.97
C ILE A 85 -3.85 -8.99 2.18
N ALA A 86 -5.00 -8.35 1.97
CA ALA A 86 -5.76 -7.71 3.04
C ALA A 86 -6.25 -8.74 4.08
N ALA A 87 -6.87 -9.84 3.62
CA ALA A 87 -7.36 -10.91 4.49
C ALA A 87 -6.23 -11.54 5.32
N ARG A 88 -5.08 -11.84 4.68
CA ARG A 88 -3.90 -12.40 5.35
C ARG A 88 -3.30 -11.43 6.36
N ASN A 89 -3.31 -10.12 6.08
CA ASN A 89 -2.87 -9.11 7.03
C ASN A 89 -3.75 -9.10 8.29
N LEU A 90 -5.07 -9.07 8.13
CA LEU A 90 -6.03 -9.10 9.25
C LEU A 90 -5.89 -10.37 10.07
N TYR A 91 -5.79 -11.54 9.42
CA TYR A 91 -5.57 -12.81 10.12
C TYR A 91 -4.29 -12.75 10.97
N LYS A 92 -3.16 -12.35 10.37
CA LYS A 92 -1.87 -12.21 11.08
C LYS A 92 -1.97 -11.27 12.28
N LEU A 93 -2.65 -10.12 12.14
CA LEU A 93 -2.83 -9.18 13.25
C LEU A 93 -3.75 -9.74 14.35
N SER A 94 -4.79 -10.48 13.97
CA SER A 94 -5.68 -11.14 14.93
C SER A 94 -4.95 -12.21 15.76
N GLU A 95 -4.05 -12.96 15.14
CA GLU A 95 -3.22 -13.95 15.84
C GLU A 95 -2.24 -13.29 16.81
N ARG A 96 -1.63 -12.17 16.41
CA ARG A 96 -0.79 -11.36 17.31
C ARG A 96 -1.58 -10.82 18.50
N ALA A 97 -2.83 -10.41 18.28
CA ALA A 97 -3.72 -9.96 19.34
C ALA A 97 -4.01 -11.07 20.35
N LYS A 98 -4.39 -12.26 19.88
CA LYS A 98 -4.64 -13.44 20.73
C LYS A 98 -3.40 -13.82 21.54
N ASN A 99 -2.22 -13.71 20.94
CA ASN A 99 -0.96 -14.11 21.56
C ASN A 99 -0.34 -13.00 22.44
N GLY A 100 -0.98 -11.83 22.57
CA GLY A 100 -0.45 -10.70 23.35
C GLY A 100 0.82 -10.07 22.76
N THR A 101 1.14 -10.33 21.48
CA THR A 101 2.38 -9.90 20.81
C THR A 101 2.17 -8.74 19.82
N LEU A 102 1.07 -7.97 19.98
CA LEU A 102 0.84 -6.76 19.18
C LEU A 102 1.93 -5.71 19.37
N GLN A 103 2.47 -5.62 20.59
CA GLN A 103 3.55 -4.70 20.97
C GLN A 103 4.91 -5.41 20.88
N GLY A 104 5.34 -5.76 19.66
CA GLY A 104 6.68 -6.29 19.39
C GLY A 104 7.53 -5.29 18.61
N SER A 105 8.81 -5.13 18.97
CA SER A 105 9.78 -4.16 18.40
C SER A 105 10.15 -4.35 16.92
N GLY A 106 9.41 -5.17 16.16
CA GLY A 106 9.57 -5.33 14.71
C GLY A 106 10.55 -6.42 14.27
N ASP A 107 11.36 -6.97 15.18
CA ASP A 107 12.55 -7.76 14.80
C ASP A 107 12.32 -9.26 14.51
N ASN A 108 11.20 -9.85 14.91
CA ASN A 108 10.90 -11.25 14.58
C ASN A 108 9.71 -11.33 13.60
N ARG A 109 10.01 -11.06 12.32
CA ARG A 109 9.14 -11.36 11.19
C ARG A 109 9.72 -12.50 10.37
#